data_AF-A0A3M1LQH9-F1
#
_entry.id   AF-A0A3M1LQH9-F1
#
_cell.length_a   1.000
_cell.length_b   1.000
_cell.length_c   1.000
_cell.angle_alpha   90.00
_cell.angle_beta   90.00
_cell.angle_gamma   90.00
#
_symmetry.space_group_name_H-M   'P 1'
#
loop_
_entity.id
_entity.type
_entity.pdbx_description
1 polymer ?
#
loop_
_entity_poly.entity_id
_entity_poly.type
_entity_poly.pdbx_seq_one_letter_code
_entity_poly.pdbx_strand_id
1 'polypeptide(L)'
;MQINKRYTILASILAIALITTTAAFSQQEYAEHQLQTSSPYIPHHGKTILIHITSGEADDPHQVHKATMGADHALAWHRSGMNVVIFLDAEGVLIGAEEVPEELSRANGDLIKFLSEGGRVIACSHCVQMHGLTPDDMLPSIEIDTHPTMSRVQDILRSGATVLDY
;
A
#
# COMPACT_ATOMS: atom_id res chain seq x y z
N MET A 1 24.43 58.94 -43.37
CA MET A 1 24.02 57.61 -43.87
C MET A 1 23.71 56.73 -42.66
N GLN A 2 22.47 56.79 -42.14
CA GLN A 2 21.98 55.96 -41.03
C GLN A 2 20.94 55.00 -41.59
N ILE A 3 21.30 53.73 -41.71
CA ILE A 3 20.41 52.65 -42.11
C ILE A 3 20.49 51.57 -41.02
N ASN A 4 19.33 51.03 -40.66
CA ASN A 4 19.09 49.79 -39.91
C ASN A 4 19.23 49.77 -38.38
N LYS A 5 18.17 50.21 -37.68
CA LYS A 5 17.81 49.68 -36.35
C LYS A 5 16.37 49.13 -36.24
N ARG A 6 15.55 49.26 -37.29
CA ARG A 6 14.11 48.91 -37.23
C ARG A 6 13.77 47.47 -37.63
N TYR A 7 14.65 46.76 -38.34
CA TYR A 7 14.37 45.40 -38.81
C TYR A 7 14.68 44.30 -37.78
N THR A 8 15.53 44.57 -36.79
CA THR A 8 15.93 43.55 -35.79
C THR A 8 14.86 43.29 -34.74
N ILE A 9 13.94 44.23 -34.49
CA ILE A 9 12.92 44.09 -33.44
C ILE A 9 11.73 43.25 -33.91
N LEU A 10 11.38 43.30 -35.20
CA LEU A 10 10.22 42.58 -35.74
C LEU A 10 10.45 41.05 -35.87
N ALA A 11 11.69 40.61 -36.10
CA ALA A 11 12.01 39.18 -36.19
C ALA A 11 11.90 38.45 -34.84
N SER A 12 12.19 39.13 -33.73
CA SER A 12 12.19 38.52 -32.38
C SER A 12 10.79 38.30 -31.82
N ILE A 13 9.80 39.13 -32.19
CA ILE A 13 8.43 39.02 -31.67
C ILE A 13 7.70 37.82 -32.30
N LEU A 14 7.97 37.51 -33.58
CA LEU A 14 7.32 36.41 -34.29
C LEU A 14 7.82 35.03 -33.82
N ALA A 15 9.09 34.91 -33.42
CA ALA A 15 9.66 33.66 -32.92
C ALA A 15 9.14 33.28 -31.51
N ILE A 16 8.87 34.27 -30.65
CA ILE A 16 8.34 34.04 -29.29
C ILE A 16 6.89 33.52 -29.36
N ALA A 17 6.09 34.01 -30.31
CA ALA A 17 4.70 33.60 -30.47
C ALA A 17 4.51 32.16 -30.99
N LEU A 18 5.48 31.58 -31.70
CA LEU A 18 5.43 30.18 -32.16
C LEU A 18 5.88 29.17 -31.09
N ILE A 19 6.71 29.58 -30.14
CA ILE A 19 7.19 28.68 -29.07
C ILE A 19 6.11 28.49 -27.99
N THR A 20 5.28 29.51 -27.75
CA THR A 20 4.22 29.43 -26.72
C THR A 20 3.05 28.54 -27.12
N THR A 21 2.74 28.39 -28.41
CA THR A 21 1.61 27.59 -28.88
C THR A 21 1.87 26.08 -28.81
N THR A 22 3.12 25.63 -29.00
CA THR A 22 3.47 24.19 -28.90
C THR A 22 3.51 23.69 -27.46
N ALA A 23 4.00 24.52 -26.52
CA ALA A 23 4.00 24.18 -25.10
C ALA A 23 2.59 24.01 -24.53
N ALA A 24 1.66 24.89 -24.91
CA ALA A 24 0.27 24.84 -24.46
C ALA A 24 -0.47 23.57 -24.96
N PHE A 25 -0.20 23.14 -26.18
CA PHE A 25 -0.82 21.93 -26.74
C PHE A 25 -0.32 20.65 -26.04
N SER A 26 0.98 20.58 -25.74
CA SER A 26 1.57 19.45 -25.01
C SER A 26 1.06 19.30 -23.57
N GLN A 27 0.76 20.41 -22.90
CA GLN A 27 0.20 20.40 -21.54
C GLN A 27 -1.26 19.95 -21.53
N GLN A 28 -2.03 20.29 -22.58
CA GLN A 28 -3.43 19.92 -22.67
C GLN A 28 -3.60 18.41 -22.95
N GLU A 29 -2.76 17.84 -23.82
CA GLU A 29 -2.79 16.40 -24.15
C GLU A 29 -2.35 15.53 -22.95
N TYR A 30 -1.40 16.00 -22.14
CA TYR A 30 -1.00 15.34 -20.88
C TYR A 30 -2.12 15.36 -19.81
N ALA A 31 -2.88 16.45 -19.72
CA ALA A 31 -3.97 16.58 -18.76
C ALA A 31 -5.17 15.69 -19.12
N GLU A 32 -5.50 15.55 -20.41
CA GLU A 32 -6.57 14.66 -20.86
C GLU A 32 -6.22 13.17 -20.69
N HIS A 33 -4.96 12.78 -20.92
CA HIS A 33 -4.54 11.39 -20.73
C HIS A 33 -4.56 10.96 -19.24
N GLN A 34 -4.32 11.89 -18.30
CA GLN A 34 -4.46 11.59 -16.87
C GLN A 34 -5.92 11.44 -16.42
N LEU A 35 -6.89 12.11 -17.06
CA LEU A 35 -8.30 11.94 -16.71
C LEU A 35 -8.86 10.57 -17.14
N GLN A 36 -8.31 9.97 -18.19
CA GLN A 36 -8.82 8.72 -18.77
C GLN A 36 -8.33 7.42 -18.09
N THR A 37 -7.44 7.51 -17.10
CA THR A 37 -7.00 6.35 -16.28
C THR A 37 -7.69 6.26 -14.93
N SER A 38 -8.67 7.13 -14.65
CA SER A 38 -9.50 7.03 -13.45
C SER A 38 -10.44 5.83 -13.58
N SER A 39 -9.94 4.66 -13.15
CA SER A 39 -10.77 3.48 -12.87
C SER A 39 -12.01 3.95 -12.09
N PRO A 40 -13.23 3.57 -12.48
CA PRO A 40 -14.43 4.04 -11.81
C PRO A 40 -14.31 3.71 -10.32
N TYR A 41 -14.25 4.74 -9.49
CA TYR A 41 -14.31 4.60 -8.05
C TYR A 41 -15.66 3.98 -7.71
N ILE A 42 -15.65 2.70 -7.36
CA ILE A 42 -16.82 2.00 -6.81
C ILE A 42 -16.77 2.26 -5.31
N PRO A 43 -17.70 3.04 -4.73
CA PRO A 43 -17.67 3.31 -3.31
C PRO A 43 -17.96 2.03 -2.52
N HIS A 44 -16.95 1.49 -1.83
CA HIS A 44 -17.08 0.28 -1.01
C HIS A 44 -17.60 0.59 0.42
N HIS A 45 -18.59 1.47 0.55
CA HIS A 45 -19.10 1.88 1.85
C HIS A 45 -19.60 0.66 2.65
N GLY A 46 -18.81 0.25 3.65
CA GLY A 46 -19.21 -0.70 4.69
C GLY A 46 -18.64 -2.13 4.61
N LYS A 47 -17.86 -2.51 3.59
CA LYS A 47 -17.26 -3.86 3.52
C LYS A 47 -15.82 -3.86 4.03
N THR A 48 -15.52 -4.79 4.93
CA THR A 48 -14.14 -5.05 5.38
C THR A 48 -13.37 -5.80 4.31
N ILE A 49 -12.12 -5.39 4.08
CA ILE A 49 -11.14 -6.20 3.36
C ILE A 49 -10.26 -6.88 4.40
N LEU A 50 -10.19 -8.21 4.32
CA LEU A 50 -9.25 -9.00 5.10
C LEU A 50 -8.05 -9.35 4.22
N ILE A 51 -6.89 -8.80 4.55
CA ILE A 51 -5.61 -9.19 3.95
C ILE A 51 -5.08 -10.36 4.79
N HIS A 52 -5.15 -11.55 4.23
CA HIS A 52 -4.61 -12.76 4.84
C HIS A 52 -3.17 -12.93 4.36
N ILE A 53 -2.21 -12.95 5.29
CA ILE A 53 -0.79 -13.12 4.98
C ILE A 53 -0.32 -14.40 5.68
N THR A 54 0.03 -15.39 4.87
CA THR A 54 0.55 -16.69 5.31
C THR A 54 2.08 -16.78 5.17
N SER A 55 2.67 -15.91 4.35
CA SER A 55 4.09 -15.93 4.00
C SER A 55 4.95 -15.07 4.93
N GLY A 56 6.16 -15.53 5.24
CA GLY A 56 7.14 -14.74 6.01
C GLY A 56 8.51 -15.39 6.22
N GLU A 57 8.87 -16.43 5.47
CA GLU A 57 10.20 -17.06 5.57
C GLU A 57 11.26 -16.13 4.97
N ALA A 58 12.27 -15.76 5.76
CA ALA A 58 13.29 -14.78 5.36
C ALA A 58 14.26 -15.30 4.30
N ASP A 59 14.47 -16.62 4.23
CA ASP A 59 15.40 -17.27 3.31
C ASP A 59 14.77 -17.65 1.95
N ASP A 60 13.45 -17.49 1.78
CA ASP A 60 12.76 -17.63 0.50
C ASP A 60 12.34 -16.25 -0.06
N PRO A 61 12.97 -15.75 -1.14
CA PRO A 61 12.62 -14.45 -1.72
C PRO A 61 11.18 -14.38 -2.23
N HIS A 62 10.55 -15.51 -2.59
CA HIS A 62 9.13 -15.51 -2.95
C HIS A 62 8.24 -15.29 -1.74
N GLN A 63 8.55 -15.89 -0.59
CA GLN A 63 7.82 -15.68 0.65
C GLN A 63 7.97 -14.23 1.15
N VAL A 64 9.20 -13.70 1.12
CA VAL A 64 9.48 -12.29 1.42
C VAL A 64 8.66 -11.35 0.53
N HIS A 65 8.62 -11.63 -0.78
CA HIS A 65 7.87 -10.80 -1.73
C HIS A 65 6.36 -10.86 -1.48
N LYS A 66 5.79 -12.05 -1.25
CA LYS A 66 4.35 -12.23 -0.95
C LYS A 66 3.95 -11.47 0.32
N ALA A 67 4.76 -11.58 1.38
CA ALA A 67 4.52 -10.89 2.65
C ALA A 67 4.57 -9.36 2.48
N THR A 68 5.57 -8.89 1.73
CA THR A 68 5.73 -7.46 1.39
C THR A 68 4.52 -6.94 0.60
N MET A 69 4.07 -7.68 -0.42
CA MET A 69 2.90 -7.31 -1.22
C MET A 69 1.62 -7.22 -0.37
N GLY A 70 1.42 -8.16 0.56
CA GLY A 70 0.29 -8.13 1.48
C GLY A 70 0.30 -6.88 2.37
N ALA A 71 1.43 -6.59 3.01
CA ALA A 71 1.59 -5.41 3.88
C ALA A 71 1.47 -4.08 3.09
N ASP A 72 2.11 -3.99 1.91
CA ASP A 72 2.04 -2.83 1.01
C ASP A 72 0.58 -2.54 0.62
N HIS A 73 -0.17 -3.56 0.17
CA HIS A 73 -1.55 -3.39 -0.25
C HIS A 73 -2.47 -3.02 0.91
N ALA A 74 -2.28 -3.62 2.08
CA ALA A 74 -3.04 -3.28 3.27
C ALA A 74 -2.87 -1.79 3.62
N LEU A 75 -1.62 -1.31 3.67
CA LEU A 75 -1.31 0.09 3.95
C LEU A 75 -1.88 1.04 2.87
N ALA A 76 -1.73 0.69 1.59
CA ALA A 76 -2.24 1.51 0.50
C ALA A 76 -3.78 1.63 0.53
N TRP A 77 -4.48 0.53 0.77
CA TRP A 77 -5.94 0.52 0.85
C TRP A 77 -6.47 1.23 2.09
N HIS A 78 -5.82 1.06 3.24
CA HIS A 78 -6.11 1.82 4.45
C HIS A 78 -6.02 3.33 4.20
N ARG A 79 -4.93 3.79 3.60
CA ARG A 79 -4.71 5.20 3.24
C ARG A 79 -5.70 5.74 2.21
N SER A 80 -6.29 4.87 1.40
CA SER A 80 -7.37 5.24 0.48
C SER A 80 -8.76 5.31 1.15
N GLY A 81 -8.84 5.08 2.47
CA GLY A 81 -10.07 5.14 3.26
C GLY A 81 -10.88 3.85 3.28
N MET A 82 -10.29 2.72 2.86
CA MET A 82 -10.95 1.42 2.95
C MET A 82 -10.85 0.85 4.37
N ASN A 83 -11.85 0.06 4.77
CA ASN A 83 -11.81 -0.65 6.04
C ASN A 83 -10.99 -1.94 5.88
N VAL A 84 -9.72 -1.92 6.29
CA VAL A 84 -8.77 -3.02 6.11
C VAL A 84 -8.43 -3.65 7.46
N VAL A 85 -8.42 -4.99 7.50
CA VAL A 85 -7.85 -5.77 8.59
C VAL A 85 -6.80 -6.71 8.02
N ILE A 86 -5.67 -6.86 8.70
CA ILE A 86 -4.65 -7.85 8.36
C ILE A 86 -4.82 -9.04 9.30
N PHE A 87 -4.76 -10.26 8.76
CA PHE A 87 -4.66 -11.49 9.52
C PHE A 87 -3.35 -12.19 9.20
N LEU A 88 -2.57 -12.48 10.23
CA LEU A 88 -1.29 -13.17 10.20
C LEU A 88 -1.44 -14.58 10.79
N ASP A 89 -1.14 -15.60 9.99
CA ASP A 89 -0.95 -16.97 10.44
C ASP A 89 0.19 -17.65 9.66
N ALA A 90 0.44 -18.91 9.97
CA ALA A 90 1.60 -19.67 9.48
C ALA A 90 2.88 -18.83 9.63
N GLU A 91 3.67 -18.70 8.56
CA GLU A 91 4.92 -17.93 8.55
C GLU A 91 4.68 -16.41 8.53
N GLY A 92 3.47 -15.96 8.19
CA GLY A 92 3.07 -14.55 8.20
C GLY A 92 3.12 -13.90 9.58
N VAL A 93 3.13 -14.66 10.68
CA VAL A 93 3.34 -14.09 12.02
C VAL A 93 4.73 -13.47 12.18
N LEU A 94 5.73 -13.91 11.40
CA LEU A 94 7.11 -13.45 11.52
C LEU A 94 7.25 -11.97 11.15
N ILE A 95 6.46 -11.46 10.20
CA ILE A 95 6.48 -10.02 9.86
C ILE A 95 5.85 -9.14 10.96
N GLY A 96 5.10 -9.75 11.89
CA GLY A 96 4.47 -9.08 13.03
C GLY A 96 5.33 -9.05 14.32
N ALA A 97 6.52 -9.64 14.32
CA ALA A 97 7.43 -9.60 15.46
C ALA A 97 8.06 -8.21 15.65
N GLU A 98 8.47 -7.87 16.89
CA GLU A 98 9.20 -6.63 17.18
C GLU A 98 10.60 -6.62 16.53
N GLU A 99 11.28 -7.77 16.55
CA GLU A 99 12.57 -7.98 15.90
C GLU A 99 12.39 -8.92 14.71
N VAL A 100 12.79 -8.45 13.52
CA VAL A 100 12.69 -9.23 12.28
C VAL A 100 14.04 -9.28 11.54
N PRO A 101 14.30 -10.33 10.75
CA PRO A 101 15.40 -10.34 9.78
C PRO A 101 15.33 -9.17 8.80
N GLU A 102 16.47 -8.74 8.26
CA GLU A 102 16.57 -7.61 7.34
C GLU A 102 15.67 -7.78 6.12
N GLU A 103 15.54 -9.01 5.63
CA GLU A 103 14.73 -9.38 4.47
C GLU A 103 13.24 -9.06 4.68
N LEU A 104 12.74 -9.15 5.92
CA LEU A 104 11.34 -8.87 6.28
C LEU A 104 11.12 -7.43 6.75
N SER A 105 12.18 -6.64 6.93
CA SER A 105 12.13 -5.29 7.50
C SER A 105 11.16 -4.35 6.77
N ARG A 106 11.01 -4.52 5.45
CA ARG A 106 10.04 -3.74 4.67
C ARG A 106 8.60 -4.06 5.04
N ALA A 107 8.23 -5.35 5.01
CA ALA A 107 6.87 -5.79 5.36
C ALA A 107 6.52 -5.41 6.81
N ASN A 108 7.46 -5.62 7.74
CA ASN A 108 7.31 -5.21 9.14
C ASN A 108 7.17 -3.68 9.28
N GLY A 109 7.99 -2.91 8.56
CA GLY A 109 7.91 -1.45 8.55
C GLY A 109 6.56 -0.91 8.02
N ASP A 110 5.94 -1.60 7.07
CA ASP A 110 4.60 -1.24 6.58
C ASP A 110 3.48 -1.66 7.54
N LEU A 111 3.64 -2.78 8.26
CA LEU A 111 2.78 -3.14 9.39
C LEU A 111 2.81 -2.10 10.51
N ILE A 112 4.00 -1.62 10.90
CA ILE A 112 4.16 -0.56 11.91
C ILE A 112 3.42 0.70 11.49
N LYS A 113 3.59 1.14 10.23
CA LYS A 113 2.88 2.31 9.70
C LYS A 113 1.37 2.09 9.73
N PHE A 114 0.90 0.94 9.24
CA PHE A 114 -0.51 0.59 9.20
C PHE A 114 -1.14 0.61 10.60
N LEU A 115 -0.50 0.00 11.60
CA LEU A 115 -0.92 0.05 13.01
C LEU A 115 -0.92 1.49 13.55
N SER A 116 0.13 2.27 13.27
CA SER A 116 0.23 3.67 13.73
C SER A 116 -0.85 4.59 13.12
N GLU A 117 -1.39 4.22 11.96
CA GLU A 117 -2.48 4.91 11.27
C GLU A 117 -3.87 4.38 11.68
N GLY A 118 -3.94 3.55 12.73
CA GLY A 118 -5.20 3.00 13.26
C GLY A 118 -5.70 1.75 12.53
N GLY A 119 -4.86 1.13 11.70
CA GLY A 119 -5.13 -0.17 11.11
C GLY A 119 -5.21 -1.27 12.17
N ARG A 120 -5.91 -2.37 11.86
CA ARG A 120 -6.07 -3.52 12.77
C ARG A 120 -5.35 -4.74 12.23
N VAL A 121 -4.50 -5.35 13.05
CA VAL A 121 -3.75 -6.57 12.72
C VAL A 121 -4.10 -7.63 13.75
N ILE A 122 -4.41 -8.84 13.28
CA ILE A 122 -4.75 -10.00 14.09
C ILE A 122 -3.73 -11.09 13.82
N ALA A 123 -3.20 -11.75 14.85
CA ALA A 123 -2.26 -12.86 14.70
C ALA A 123 -2.79 -14.15 15.37
N CYS A 124 -2.55 -15.29 14.73
CA CYS A 124 -2.87 -16.61 15.27
C CYS A 124 -1.97 -16.97 16.46
N SER A 125 -2.56 -17.21 17.63
CA SER A 125 -1.81 -17.53 18.86
C SER A 125 -0.95 -18.79 18.75
N HIS A 126 -1.40 -19.80 18.01
CA HIS A 126 -0.67 -21.05 17.82
C HIS A 126 0.51 -20.86 16.85
N CYS A 127 0.34 -20.08 15.78
CA CYS A 127 1.43 -19.81 14.84
C CYS A 127 2.54 -18.99 15.48
N VAL A 128 2.19 -17.97 16.28
CA VAL A 128 3.16 -17.21 17.11
C VAL A 128 4.00 -18.19 17.96
N GLN A 129 3.35 -19.10 18.69
CA GLN A 129 4.05 -20.10 19.51
C GLN A 129 4.88 -21.10 18.69
N MET A 130 4.41 -21.52 17.52
CA MET A 130 5.13 -22.46 16.64
C MET A 130 6.48 -21.89 16.15
N HIS A 131 6.57 -20.57 16.01
CA HIS A 131 7.81 -19.87 15.68
C HIS A 131 8.64 -19.48 16.91
N GLY A 132 8.29 -19.99 18.11
CA GLY A 132 9.02 -19.71 19.35
C GLY A 132 8.82 -18.30 19.88
N LEU A 133 7.84 -17.56 19.37
CA LEU A 133 7.46 -16.23 19.82
C LEU A 133 6.37 -16.30 20.89
N THR A 134 6.25 -15.21 21.65
CA THR A 134 5.18 -14.95 22.60
C THR A 134 4.42 -13.69 22.18
N PRO A 135 3.23 -13.43 22.74
CA PRO A 135 2.52 -12.17 22.50
C PRO A 135 3.35 -10.91 22.80
N ASP A 136 4.30 -10.98 23.74
CA ASP A 136 5.14 -9.85 24.11
C ASP A 136 6.28 -9.60 23.11
N ASP A 137 6.58 -10.58 22.24
CA ASP A 137 7.55 -10.44 21.14
C ASP A 137 6.93 -9.86 19.86
N MET A 138 5.61 -9.58 19.88
CA MET A 138 4.85 -9.07 18.74
C MET A 138 4.75 -7.55 18.81
N LEU A 139 4.63 -6.90 17.64
CA LEU A 139 4.41 -5.46 17.57
C LEU A 139 3.23 -5.03 18.48
N PRO A 140 3.36 -3.90 19.20
CA PRO A 140 2.30 -3.41 20.06
C PRO A 140 0.98 -3.22 19.30
N SER A 141 -0.14 -3.59 19.94
CA SER A 141 -1.50 -3.51 19.38
C SER A 141 -1.87 -4.59 18.35
N ILE A 142 -0.99 -5.54 18.03
CA ILE A 142 -1.41 -6.76 17.34
C ILE A 142 -2.36 -7.54 18.26
N GLU A 143 -3.54 -7.88 17.74
CA GLU A 143 -4.54 -8.65 18.48
C GLU A 143 -4.23 -10.14 18.35
N ILE A 144 -3.89 -10.80 19.46
CA ILE A 144 -3.73 -12.26 19.46
C ILE A 144 -5.10 -12.94 19.49
N ASP A 145 -5.38 -13.77 18.48
CA ASP A 145 -6.60 -14.55 18.36
C ASP A 145 -6.34 -16.04 18.62
N THR A 146 -7.20 -16.65 19.43
CA THR A 146 -6.93 -17.96 20.01
C THR A 146 -7.31 -19.10 19.06
N HIS A 147 -6.33 -19.89 18.64
CA HIS A 147 -6.54 -21.14 17.90
C HIS A 147 -7.18 -22.23 18.80
N PRO A 148 -8.06 -23.12 18.28
CA PRO A 148 -8.55 -23.22 16.90
C PRO A 148 -9.77 -22.33 16.61
N THR A 149 -10.27 -21.62 17.61
CA THR A 149 -11.54 -20.89 17.50
C THR A 149 -11.44 -19.62 16.66
N MET A 150 -10.32 -18.90 16.69
CA MET A 150 -10.07 -17.69 15.88
C MET A 150 -11.29 -16.75 15.81
N SER A 151 -11.89 -16.41 16.96
CA SER A 151 -13.20 -15.77 17.03
C SER A 151 -13.23 -14.41 16.34
N ARG A 152 -12.15 -13.63 16.40
CA ARG A 152 -12.09 -12.30 15.78
C ARG A 152 -12.10 -12.42 14.26
N VAL A 153 -11.32 -13.35 13.72
CA VAL A 153 -11.30 -13.63 12.28
C VAL A 153 -12.65 -14.18 11.83
N GLN A 154 -13.26 -15.10 12.59
CA GLN A 154 -14.59 -15.62 12.27
C GLN A 154 -15.65 -14.51 12.20
N ASP A 155 -15.62 -13.54 13.11
CA ASP A 155 -16.57 -12.44 13.13
C ASP A 155 -16.40 -11.50 11.94
N ILE A 156 -15.15 -11.24 11.52
CA ILE A 156 -14.85 -10.49 10.30
C ILE A 156 -15.40 -11.22 9.07
N LEU A 157 -15.15 -12.52 8.94
CA LEU A 157 -15.66 -13.32 7.82
C LEU A 157 -17.20 -13.37 7.80
N ARG A 158 -17.85 -13.52 8.96
CA ARG A 158 -19.32 -13.50 9.09
C ARG A 158 -19.94 -12.15 8.70
N SER A 159 -19.20 -11.04 8.84
CA SER A 159 -19.64 -9.72 8.37
C SER A 159 -19.65 -9.59 6.83
N GLY A 160 -19.17 -10.60 6.10
CA GLY A 160 -19.10 -10.60 4.63
C GLY A 160 -17.85 -9.91 4.09
N ALA A 161 -16.72 -10.06 4.77
CA ALA A 161 -15.45 -9.51 4.33
C ALA A 161 -15.01 -10.08 2.97
N THR A 162 -14.38 -9.24 2.15
CA THR A 162 -13.63 -9.70 0.98
C THR A 162 -12.24 -10.11 1.44
N VAL A 163 -11.80 -11.32 1.12
CA VAL A 163 -10.47 -11.82 1.49
C VAL A 163 -9.53 -11.71 0.30
N LEU A 164 -8.33 -11.22 0.55
CA LEU A 164 -7.21 -11.31 -0.39
C LEU A 164 -6.05 -12.01 0.31
N ASP A 165 -5.62 -13.11 -0.29
CA ASP A 165 -4.65 -14.05 0.26
C ASP A 165 -3.27 -13.83 -0.34
N TYR A 166 -2.27 -13.75 0.53
CA TYR A 166 -0.86 -13.59 0.22
C TYR A 166 -0.04 -14.71 0.84
#